data_AF-A0A0R1UGH6-F1
#
_entry.id   AF-A0A0R1UGH6-F1
#
_cell.length_a   1.000
_cell.length_b   1.000
_cell.length_c   1.000
_cell.angle_alpha   90.00
_cell.angle_beta   90.00
_cell.angle_gamma   90.00
#
_symmetry.space_group_name_H-M   'P 1'
#
loop_
_entity.id
_entity.type
_entity.pdbx_description
1 polymer ?
#
loop_
_entity_poly.entity_id
_entity_poly.type
_entity_poly.pdbx_seq_one_letter_code
_entity_poly.pdbx_strand_id
1 'polypeptide(L)'
;MIELLSTEKLDQCSVREIVEKSGVSKKTFYNLYKNKQDFISQLENDILGEVEDALEQDRKSLEGIEKRSIEEIAGYASFAFDHILNYCDENSELISALLSSNGDITFSRQVVHIARNEFGVRVPMLVGEIDNNISESDYFKIFTTIYVDNIIDVLRYWLNHKDTLSLENVKELLGTVQVKSPAMAMLDLVKEN
;
A
#
# COMPACT_ATOMS: atom_id res chain seq x y z
N MET A 1 16.49 -12.17 -8.14
CA MET A 1 16.31 -11.03 -7.21
C MET A 1 15.33 -11.39 -6.11
N ILE A 2 14.09 -11.77 -6.48
CA ILE A 2 13.10 -12.32 -5.54
C ILE A 2 13.70 -13.47 -4.71
N GLU A 3 14.42 -14.39 -5.37
CA GLU A 3 15.13 -15.49 -4.69
C GLU A 3 16.21 -15.03 -3.68
N LEU A 4 16.78 -13.82 -3.81
CA LEU A 4 17.73 -13.29 -2.84
C LEU A 4 17.01 -12.70 -1.63
N LEU A 5 15.95 -11.91 -1.87
CA LEU A 5 15.14 -11.29 -0.83
C LEU A 5 14.42 -12.33 0.06
N SER A 6 14.11 -13.51 -0.48
CA SER A 6 13.50 -14.61 0.29
C SER A 6 14.48 -15.27 1.27
N THR A 7 15.79 -15.16 1.06
CA THR A 7 16.81 -15.82 1.89
C THR A 7 17.62 -14.86 2.77
N GLU A 8 17.83 -13.61 2.33
CA GLU A 8 18.63 -12.62 3.06
C GLU A 8 18.25 -11.19 2.68
N LYS A 9 18.76 -10.20 3.42
CA LYS A 9 18.56 -8.78 3.08
C LYS A 9 19.38 -8.41 1.85
N LEU A 10 18.84 -7.61 0.93
CA LEU A 10 19.62 -7.11 -0.23
C LEU A 10 20.87 -6.32 0.20
N ASP A 11 20.81 -5.67 1.35
CA ASP A 11 21.95 -5.00 1.96
C ASP A 11 23.08 -5.93 2.39
N GLN A 12 22.82 -7.23 2.53
CA GLN A 12 23.81 -8.25 2.83
C GLN A 12 24.35 -8.92 1.56
N CYS A 13 23.55 -8.98 0.49
CA CYS A 13 23.98 -9.49 -0.80
C CYS A 13 25.14 -8.69 -1.41
N SER A 14 26.11 -9.36 -2.02
CA SER A 14 27.11 -8.72 -2.86
C SER A 14 26.56 -8.41 -4.25
N VAL A 15 27.18 -7.45 -4.97
CA VAL A 15 26.86 -7.20 -6.39
C VAL A 15 27.04 -8.47 -7.22
N ARG A 16 27.98 -9.36 -6.84
CA ARG A 16 28.21 -10.62 -7.52
C ARG A 16 26.98 -11.53 -7.43
N GLU A 17 26.44 -11.74 -6.23
CA GLU A 17 25.25 -12.58 -6.02
C GLU A 17 24.03 -11.99 -6.74
N ILE A 18 23.87 -10.66 -6.71
CA ILE A 18 22.79 -9.97 -7.41
C ILE A 18 22.83 -10.26 -8.91
N VAL A 19 24.00 -10.09 -9.55
CA VAL A 19 24.11 -10.28 -11.00
C VAL A 19 24.07 -11.75 -11.41
N GLU A 20 24.59 -12.67 -10.58
CA GLU A 20 24.49 -14.11 -10.80
C GLU A 20 23.03 -14.57 -10.77
N LYS A 21 22.22 -14.04 -9.86
CA LYS A 21 20.79 -14.37 -9.73
C LYS A 21 19.88 -13.62 -10.68
N SER A 22 20.30 -12.49 -11.24
CA SER A 22 19.52 -11.74 -12.23
C SER A 22 19.88 -12.06 -13.68
N GLY A 23 20.95 -12.83 -13.91
CA GLY A 23 21.40 -13.20 -15.25
C GLY A 23 22.02 -12.06 -16.05
N VAL A 24 22.34 -10.93 -15.41
CA VAL A 24 23.01 -9.79 -16.05
C VAL A 24 24.53 -9.83 -15.82
N SER A 25 25.30 -9.19 -16.69
CA SER A 25 26.75 -9.07 -16.44
C SER A 25 27.05 -7.97 -15.42
N LYS A 26 28.16 -8.07 -14.67
CA LYS A 26 28.64 -6.96 -13.81
C LYS A 26 28.81 -5.66 -14.60
N LYS A 27 29.26 -5.74 -15.86
CA LYS A 27 29.40 -4.58 -16.74
C LYS A 27 28.05 -3.92 -17.00
N THR A 28 27.01 -4.73 -17.29
CA THR A 28 25.64 -4.23 -17.48
C THR A 28 25.10 -3.60 -16.20
N PHE A 29 25.32 -4.23 -15.04
CA PHE A 29 24.93 -3.67 -13.75
C PHE A 29 25.54 -2.29 -13.52
N TYR A 30 26.86 -2.14 -13.67
CA TYR A 30 27.54 -0.86 -13.44
C TYR A 30 27.29 0.19 -14.53
N ASN A 31 26.74 -0.20 -15.69
CA ASN A 31 26.26 0.76 -16.68
C ASN A 31 24.91 1.39 -16.27
N LEU A 32 24.10 0.66 -15.51
CA LEU A 32 22.77 1.09 -15.07
C LEU A 32 22.80 1.71 -13.67
N TYR A 33 23.67 1.21 -12.80
CA TYR A 33 23.69 1.55 -11.38
C TYR A 33 25.11 1.87 -10.92
N LYS A 34 25.26 2.94 -10.14
CA LYS A 34 26.56 3.36 -9.59
C LYS A 34 27.13 2.32 -8.64
N ASN A 35 26.27 1.70 -7.83
CA ASN A 35 26.61 0.68 -6.85
C ASN A 35 25.35 -0.09 -6.43
N LYS A 36 25.49 -0.99 -5.46
CA LYS A 36 24.36 -1.77 -4.92
C LYS A 36 23.25 -0.91 -4.30
N GLN A 37 23.63 0.12 -3.54
CA GLN A 37 22.66 0.98 -2.87
C GLN A 37 21.83 1.78 -3.88
N ASP A 38 22.48 2.29 -4.93
CA ASP A 38 21.81 2.94 -6.06
C ASP A 38 20.79 2.02 -6.75
N PHE A 39 21.14 0.74 -6.94
CA PHE A 39 20.22 -0.27 -7.46
C PHE A 39 19.02 -0.53 -6.53
N ILE A 40 19.26 -0.73 -5.23
CA ILE A 40 18.19 -0.97 -4.25
C ILE A 40 17.24 0.24 -4.19
N SER A 41 17.79 1.45 -4.08
CA SER A 41 16.98 2.66 -4.04
C SER A 41 16.18 2.88 -5.32
N GLN A 42 16.75 2.59 -6.50
CA GLN A 42 15.99 2.70 -7.75
C GLN A 42 14.84 1.69 -7.79
N LEU A 43 15.10 0.42 -7.43
CA LEU A 43 14.07 -0.61 -7.36
C LEU A 43 12.93 -0.20 -6.42
N GLU A 44 13.26 0.26 -5.21
CA GLU A 44 12.28 0.70 -4.24
C GLU A 44 11.46 1.90 -4.75
N ASN A 45 12.12 2.89 -5.35
CA ASN A 45 11.43 4.05 -5.91
C ASN A 45 10.52 3.68 -7.09
N ASP A 46 10.94 2.75 -7.94
CA ASP A 46 10.12 2.25 -9.06
C ASP A 46 8.84 1.58 -8.51
N ILE A 47 8.98 0.71 -7.50
CA ILE A 47 7.82 0.06 -6.86
C ILE A 47 6.91 1.07 -6.15
N LEU A 48 7.48 2.05 -5.44
CA LEU A 48 6.69 3.10 -4.78
C LEU A 48 5.92 3.95 -5.80
N GLY A 49 6.53 4.28 -6.94
CA GLY A 49 5.85 5.01 -8.02
C GLY A 49 4.67 4.24 -8.62
N GLU A 50 4.86 2.94 -8.90
CA GLU A 50 3.77 2.09 -9.40
C GLU A 50 2.64 1.91 -8.37
N VAL A 51 2.97 1.90 -7.07
CA VAL A 51 1.96 1.94 -5.99
C VAL A 51 1.16 3.24 -6.02
N GLU A 52 1.82 4.39 -6.17
CA GLU A 52 1.14 5.69 -6.30
C GLU A 52 0.24 5.75 -7.53
N ASP A 53 0.72 5.25 -8.68
CA ASP A 53 -0.02 5.19 -9.94
C ASP A 53 -1.24 4.27 -9.86
N ALA A 54 -1.13 3.12 -9.19
CA ALA A 54 -2.25 2.21 -8.97
C ALA A 54 -3.31 2.84 -8.04
N LEU A 55 -2.89 3.50 -6.97
CA LEU A 55 -3.79 4.23 -6.09
C LEU A 55 -4.50 5.38 -6.80
N GLU A 56 -3.81 6.09 -7.70
CA GLU A 56 -4.43 7.12 -8.53
C GLU A 56 -5.51 6.58 -9.46
N GLN A 57 -5.29 5.41 -10.08
CA GLN A 57 -6.30 4.76 -10.92
C GLN A 57 -7.52 4.35 -10.10
N ASP A 58 -7.31 3.83 -8.88
CA ASP A 58 -8.40 3.55 -7.95
C ASP A 58 -9.17 4.83 -7.57
N ARG A 59 -8.49 5.96 -7.31
CA ARG A 59 -9.17 7.25 -7.05
C ARG A 59 -10.02 7.70 -8.22
N LYS A 60 -9.48 7.64 -9.44
CA LYS A 60 -10.20 8.01 -10.67
C LYS A 60 -11.47 7.17 -10.85
N SER A 61 -11.40 5.89 -10.49
CA SER A 61 -12.55 4.98 -10.52
C SER A 61 -13.64 5.34 -9.51
N LEU A 62 -13.34 6.21 -8.54
CA LEU A 62 -14.29 6.73 -7.55
C LEU A 62 -14.83 8.12 -7.91
N GLU A 63 -14.31 8.78 -8.96
CA GLU A 63 -14.78 10.11 -9.38
C GLU A 63 -16.25 10.08 -9.81
N GLY A 64 -17.01 11.12 -9.44
CA GLY A 64 -18.44 11.24 -9.78
C GLY A 64 -19.38 10.36 -8.94
N ILE A 65 -18.86 9.59 -7.98
CA ILE A 65 -19.69 8.84 -7.05
C ILE A 65 -19.99 9.70 -5.82
N GLU A 66 -21.15 10.37 -5.81
CA GLU A 66 -21.66 11.09 -4.64
C GLU A 66 -22.26 10.09 -3.62
N LYS A 67 -21.54 9.79 -2.53
CA LYS A 67 -21.98 8.82 -1.51
C LYS A 67 -22.48 9.54 -0.25
N ARG A 68 -23.52 8.97 0.38
CA ARG A 68 -24.01 9.48 1.68
C ARG A 68 -24.29 8.39 2.71
N SER A 69 -24.37 7.11 2.33
CA SER A 69 -24.57 5.99 3.26
C SER A 69 -23.35 5.08 3.37
N ILE A 70 -23.27 4.37 4.49
CA ILE A 70 -22.18 3.45 4.83
C ILE A 70 -22.23 2.20 3.95
N GLU A 71 -23.43 1.71 3.67
CA GLU A 71 -23.69 0.53 2.83
C GLU A 71 -23.23 0.77 1.39
N GLU A 72 -23.43 1.99 0.88
CA GLU A 72 -22.92 2.39 -0.43
C GLU A 72 -21.39 2.36 -0.43
N ILE A 73 -20.72 2.94 0.58
CA ILE A 73 -19.24 2.94 0.68
C ILE A 73 -18.68 1.51 0.65
N ALA A 74 -19.25 0.57 1.42
CA ALA A 74 -18.85 -0.85 1.42
C ALA A 74 -19.00 -1.48 0.02
N GLY A 75 -20.11 -1.20 -0.67
CA GLY A 75 -20.40 -1.75 -1.99
C GLY A 75 -19.40 -1.35 -3.08
N TYR A 76 -18.62 -0.28 -2.86
CA TYR A 76 -17.60 0.16 -3.81
C TYR A 76 -16.19 -0.32 -3.49
N ALA A 77 -15.99 -1.10 -2.43
CA ALA A 77 -14.67 -1.55 -2.03
C ALA A 77 -13.93 -2.33 -3.12
N SER A 78 -14.68 -3.08 -3.93
CA SER A 78 -14.15 -3.79 -5.10
C SER A 78 -13.50 -2.86 -6.13
N PHE A 79 -13.94 -1.61 -6.22
CA PHE A 79 -13.38 -0.58 -7.10
C PHE A 79 -12.37 0.32 -6.38
N ALA A 80 -12.52 0.49 -5.07
CA ALA A 80 -11.65 1.36 -4.29
C ALA A 80 -10.22 0.80 -4.14
N PHE A 81 -10.03 -0.50 -4.35
CA PHE A 81 -8.73 -1.16 -4.22
C PHE A 81 -8.42 -2.07 -5.41
N ASP A 82 -9.07 -1.86 -6.57
CA ASP A 82 -8.93 -2.79 -7.68
C ASP A 82 -7.51 -2.78 -8.24
N HIS A 83 -7.04 -1.61 -8.67
CA HIS A 83 -5.74 -1.44 -9.31
C HIS A 83 -4.61 -1.73 -8.33
N ILE A 84 -4.67 -1.23 -7.09
CA ILE A 84 -3.59 -1.48 -6.12
C ILE A 84 -3.47 -2.96 -5.75
N LEU A 85 -4.60 -3.67 -5.57
CA LEU A 85 -4.54 -5.08 -5.24
C LEU A 85 -4.16 -5.94 -6.45
N ASN A 86 -4.59 -5.60 -7.67
CA ASN A 86 -4.10 -6.29 -8.88
C ASN A 86 -2.58 -6.11 -9.03
N TYR A 87 -2.07 -4.89 -8.89
CA TYR A 87 -0.62 -4.63 -8.91
C TYR A 87 0.12 -5.46 -7.85
N CYS A 88 -0.43 -5.50 -6.63
CA CYS A 88 0.12 -6.30 -5.54
C CYS A 88 0.04 -7.81 -5.82
N ASP A 89 -1.00 -8.27 -6.51
CA ASP A 89 -1.17 -9.67 -6.90
C ASP A 89 -0.08 -10.10 -7.91
N GLU A 90 0.08 -9.30 -8.97
CA GLU A 90 1.03 -9.49 -10.05
C GLU A 90 2.49 -9.46 -9.56
N ASN A 91 2.78 -8.61 -8.58
CA ASN A 91 4.12 -8.42 -8.01
C ASN A 91 4.29 -9.02 -6.62
N SER A 92 3.41 -9.95 -6.24
CA SER A 92 3.26 -10.44 -4.87
C SER A 92 4.55 -10.98 -4.25
N GLU A 93 5.34 -11.76 -4.97
CA GLU A 93 6.60 -12.31 -4.44
C GLU A 93 7.60 -11.19 -4.09
N LEU A 94 7.72 -10.17 -4.95
CA LEU A 94 8.63 -9.05 -4.74
C LEU A 94 8.15 -8.16 -3.60
N ILE A 95 6.87 -7.75 -3.63
CA ILE A 95 6.30 -6.84 -2.63
C ILE A 95 6.27 -7.51 -1.25
N SER A 96 5.87 -8.79 -1.18
CA SER A 96 5.90 -9.54 0.08
C SER A 96 7.31 -9.58 0.66
N ALA A 97 8.33 -9.81 -0.17
CA ALA A 97 9.70 -9.86 0.28
C ALA A 97 10.24 -8.48 0.72
N LEU A 98 9.89 -7.39 0.02
CA LEU A 98 10.24 -6.01 0.41
C LEU A 98 9.52 -5.54 1.69
N LEU A 99 8.30 -6.02 1.95
CA LEU A 99 7.55 -5.74 3.18
C LEU A 99 7.88 -6.68 4.34
N SER A 100 8.71 -7.69 4.12
CA SER A 100 9.13 -8.66 5.14
C SER A 100 10.19 -8.09 6.09
N SER A 101 10.56 -8.86 7.11
CA SER A 101 11.70 -8.54 7.98
C SER A 101 13.04 -8.47 7.24
N ASN A 102 13.14 -9.07 6.04
CA ASN A 102 14.32 -9.03 5.19
C ASN A 102 14.39 -7.78 4.31
N GLY A 103 13.27 -7.08 4.14
CA GLY A 103 13.22 -5.80 3.43
C GLY A 103 13.81 -4.64 4.22
N ASP A 104 13.85 -3.47 3.59
CA ASP A 104 14.20 -2.22 4.25
C ASP A 104 12.99 -1.70 5.06
N ILE A 105 13.26 -1.32 6.31
CA ILE A 105 12.29 -0.64 7.17
C ILE A 105 11.89 0.73 6.59
N THR A 106 12.79 1.38 5.84
CA THR A 106 12.51 2.66 5.17
C THR A 106 11.46 2.49 4.10
N PHE A 107 11.57 1.46 3.24
CA PHE A 107 10.56 1.12 2.25
C PHE A 107 9.19 0.90 2.90
N SER A 108 9.12 0.08 3.94
CA SER A 108 7.86 -0.15 4.68
C SER A 108 7.25 1.14 5.24
N ARG A 109 8.09 2.09 5.71
CA ARG A 109 7.62 3.40 6.19
C ARG A 109 7.11 4.27 5.04
N GLN A 110 7.74 4.22 3.87
CA GLN A 110 7.29 4.95 2.68
C GLN A 110 5.95 4.44 2.16
N VAL A 111 5.73 3.12 2.14
CA VAL A 111 4.43 2.53 1.80
C VAL A 111 3.32 3.03 2.73
N VAL A 112 3.58 3.04 4.05
CA VAL A 112 2.62 3.59 5.03
C VAL A 112 2.41 5.10 4.83
N HIS A 113 3.45 5.85 4.46
CA HIS A 113 3.33 7.28 4.18
C HIS A 113 2.45 7.54 2.95
N ILE A 114 2.66 6.81 1.86
CA ILE A 114 1.82 6.87 0.66
C ILE A 114 0.36 6.55 1.01
N ALA A 115 0.11 5.48 1.76
CA ALA A 115 -1.25 5.11 2.19
C ALA A 115 -1.91 6.19 3.07
N ARG A 116 -1.15 6.90 3.91
CA ARG A 116 -1.66 8.04 4.71
C ARG A 116 -2.00 9.25 3.85
N ASN A 117 -1.15 9.58 2.88
CA ASN A 117 -1.42 10.66 1.93
C ASN A 117 -2.69 10.33 1.13
N GLU A 118 -2.81 9.09 0.67
CA GLU A 118 -3.97 8.59 -0.05
C GLU A 118 -5.26 8.68 0.76
N PHE A 119 -5.20 8.29 2.02
CA PHE A 119 -6.31 8.47 2.96
C PHE A 119 -6.73 9.95 3.05
N GLY A 120 -5.77 10.87 3.20
CA GLY A 120 -6.04 12.30 3.25
C GLY A 120 -6.76 12.86 2.01
N VAL A 121 -6.45 12.31 0.83
CA VAL A 121 -7.14 12.67 -0.42
C VAL A 121 -8.54 12.07 -0.50
N ARG A 122 -8.71 10.80 -0.11
CA ARG A 122 -9.97 10.07 -0.27
C ARG A 122 -11.02 10.42 0.77
N VAL A 123 -10.65 10.77 1.99
CA VAL A 123 -11.62 11.00 3.06
C VAL A 123 -12.58 12.15 2.72
N PRO A 124 -12.11 13.32 2.23
CA PRO A 124 -13.03 14.37 1.80
C PRO A 124 -13.99 13.94 0.69
N MET A 125 -13.58 13.01 -0.18
CA MET A 125 -14.45 12.45 -1.23
C MET A 125 -15.57 11.57 -0.64
N LEU A 126 -15.37 10.99 0.55
CA LEU A 126 -16.31 10.08 1.20
C LEU A 126 -17.25 10.78 2.19
N VAL A 127 -16.73 11.76 2.94
CA VAL A 127 -17.47 12.40 4.05
C VAL A 127 -17.64 13.91 3.89
N GLY A 128 -17.12 14.50 2.81
CA GLY A 128 -17.06 15.95 2.62
C GLY A 128 -15.85 16.59 3.30
N GLU A 129 -15.70 17.90 3.11
CA GLU A 129 -14.63 18.69 3.72
C GLU A 129 -14.62 18.51 5.25
N ILE A 130 -13.44 18.24 5.80
CA ILE A 130 -13.24 18.04 7.23
C ILE A 130 -12.74 19.36 7.83
N ASP A 131 -13.36 19.81 8.92
CA ASP A 131 -12.90 20.98 9.65
C ASP A 131 -11.45 20.82 10.14
N ASN A 132 -10.64 21.87 10.01
CA ASN A 132 -9.22 21.84 10.40
C ASN A 132 -9.00 21.48 11.87
N ASN A 133 -9.89 21.88 12.78
CA ASN A 133 -9.79 21.51 14.19
C ASN A 133 -9.97 20.01 14.40
N ILE A 134 -10.80 19.37 13.58
CA ILE A 134 -11.00 17.91 13.60
C ILE A 134 -9.75 17.23 13.03
N SER A 135 -9.27 17.65 11.87
CA SER A 135 -8.11 17.01 11.21
C SER A 135 -6.81 17.15 12.00
N GLU A 136 -6.66 18.23 12.78
CA GLU A 136 -5.51 18.43 13.67
C GLU A 136 -5.63 17.72 15.02
N SER A 137 -6.82 17.21 15.37
CA SER A 137 -7.06 16.53 16.65
C SER A 137 -6.27 15.22 16.80
N ASP A 138 -5.90 14.88 18.04
CA ASP A 138 -5.25 13.59 18.33
C ASP A 138 -6.16 12.40 17.99
N TYR A 139 -7.47 12.56 18.16
CA TYR A 139 -8.46 11.55 17.77
C TYR A 139 -8.38 11.23 16.29
N PHE A 140 -8.33 12.25 15.43
CA PHE A 140 -8.23 12.07 13.98
C PHE A 140 -6.88 11.46 13.55
N LYS A 141 -5.78 11.83 14.21
CA LYS A 141 -4.45 11.26 13.95
C LYS A 141 -4.36 9.78 14.36
N ILE A 142 -4.88 9.44 15.54
CA ILE A 142 -4.96 8.05 16.03
C ILE A 142 -5.85 7.23 15.10
N PHE A 143 -7.00 7.79 14.72
CA PHE A 143 -7.89 7.21 13.74
C PHE A 143 -7.16 6.87 12.44
N THR A 144 -6.47 7.86 11.87
CA THR A 144 -5.80 7.72 10.57
C THR A 144 -4.75 6.63 10.63
N THR A 145 -4.04 6.55 11.76
CA THR A 145 -3.07 5.50 12.03
C THR A 145 -3.74 4.13 12.05
N ILE A 146 -4.81 3.94 12.85
CA ILE A 146 -5.52 2.65 12.94
C ILE A 146 -6.09 2.24 11.57
N TYR A 147 -6.68 3.17 10.83
CA TYR A 147 -7.25 2.90 9.51
C TYR A 147 -6.19 2.42 8.53
N VAL A 148 -5.09 3.18 8.38
CA VAL A 148 -4.03 2.85 7.43
C VAL A 148 -3.31 1.57 7.83
N ASP A 149 -2.97 1.43 9.11
CA ASP A 149 -2.22 0.26 9.59
C ASP A 149 -3.04 -1.03 9.41
N ASN A 150 -4.37 -1.00 9.62
CA ASN A 150 -5.24 -2.15 9.34
C ASN A 150 -5.24 -2.55 7.84
N ILE A 151 -5.29 -1.59 6.92
CA ILE A 151 -5.23 -1.88 5.47
C ILE A 151 -3.89 -2.53 5.13
N ILE A 152 -2.79 -1.97 5.64
CA ILE A 152 -1.44 -2.50 5.43
C ILE A 152 -1.29 -3.90 6.01
N ASP A 153 -1.86 -4.17 7.19
CA ASP A 153 -1.78 -5.48 7.84
C ASP A 153 -2.62 -6.53 7.10
N VAL A 154 -3.80 -6.17 6.58
CA VAL A 154 -4.59 -7.05 5.70
C VAL A 154 -3.81 -7.37 4.43
N LEU A 155 -3.22 -6.36 3.78
CA LEU A 155 -2.39 -6.54 2.58
C LEU A 155 -1.20 -7.48 2.85
N ARG A 156 -0.44 -7.23 3.92
CA ARG A 156 0.70 -8.06 4.33
C ARG A 156 0.27 -9.50 4.62
N TYR A 157 -0.83 -9.68 5.34
CA TYR A 157 -1.36 -11.01 5.62
C TYR A 157 -1.72 -11.74 4.33
N TRP A 158 -2.47 -11.10 3.45
CA TRP A 158 -2.87 -11.68 2.17
C TRP A 158 -1.68 -12.07 1.29
N LEU A 159 -0.70 -11.18 1.13
CA LEU A 159 0.50 -11.44 0.34
C LEU A 159 1.29 -12.67 0.82
N ASN A 160 1.15 -13.06 2.09
CA ASN A 160 1.78 -14.25 2.67
C ASN A 160 0.86 -15.49 2.70
N HIS A 161 -0.42 -15.37 2.32
CA HIS A 161 -1.43 -16.43 2.41
C HIS A 161 -2.28 -16.54 1.13
N LYS A 162 -1.70 -16.19 -0.04
CA LYS A 162 -2.40 -16.16 -1.34
C LYS A 162 -3.00 -17.50 -1.77
N ASP A 163 -2.48 -18.61 -1.26
CA ASP A 163 -2.96 -19.96 -1.49
C ASP A 163 -4.31 -20.24 -0.80
N THR A 164 -4.65 -19.48 0.24
CA THR A 164 -5.87 -19.65 1.03
C THR A 164 -6.86 -18.49 0.89
N LEU A 165 -6.39 -17.31 0.48
CA LEU A 165 -7.20 -16.11 0.37
C LEU A 165 -7.09 -15.49 -1.02
N SER A 166 -8.19 -15.51 -1.78
CA SER A 166 -8.24 -14.96 -3.13
C SER A 166 -8.27 -13.43 -3.13
N LEU A 167 -7.86 -12.82 -4.24
CA LEU A 167 -7.94 -11.38 -4.48
C LEU A 167 -9.35 -10.82 -4.18
N GLU A 168 -10.40 -11.51 -4.61
CA GLU A 168 -11.78 -11.09 -4.39
C GLU A 168 -12.18 -11.13 -2.91
N ASN A 169 -11.70 -12.11 -2.15
CA ASN A 169 -11.95 -12.14 -0.69
C ASN A 169 -11.27 -10.97 0.03
N VAL A 170 -10.10 -10.54 -0.44
CA VAL A 170 -9.36 -9.41 0.14
C VAL A 170 -10.05 -8.09 -0.17
N LYS A 171 -10.56 -7.92 -1.41
CA LYS A 171 -11.38 -6.76 -1.78
C LYS A 171 -12.61 -6.64 -0.88
N GLU A 172 -13.33 -7.75 -0.66
CA GLU A 172 -14.48 -7.79 0.24
C GLU A 172 -14.10 -7.48 1.70
N LEU A 173 -12.99 -8.05 2.18
CA LEU A 173 -12.48 -7.82 3.52
C LEU A 173 -12.09 -6.35 3.73
N LEU A 174 -11.37 -5.75 2.79
CA LEU A 174 -11.01 -4.33 2.85
C LEU A 174 -12.24 -3.43 2.81
N GLY A 175 -13.28 -3.79 2.07
CA GLY A 175 -14.56 -3.08 2.13
C GLY A 175 -15.23 -3.13 3.49
N THR A 176 -15.18 -4.31 4.11
CA THR A 176 -15.68 -4.50 5.47
C THR A 176 -14.84 -3.69 6.48
N VAL A 177 -13.51 -3.69 6.35
CA VAL A 177 -12.62 -2.87 7.18
C VAL A 177 -12.94 -1.40 6.96
N GLN A 178 -13.02 -0.90 5.73
CA GLN A 178 -13.35 0.51 5.46
C GLN A 178 -14.63 0.98 6.11
N VAL A 179 -15.62 0.10 6.27
CA VAL A 179 -16.92 0.46 6.80
C VAL A 179 -17.09 0.15 8.28
N LYS A 180 -16.61 -0.99 8.76
CA LYS A 180 -16.75 -1.45 10.15
C LYS A 180 -15.56 -1.11 11.04
N SER A 181 -14.42 -0.71 10.47
CA SER A 181 -13.29 -0.13 11.21
C SER A 181 -13.62 1.32 11.61
N PRO A 182 -12.66 2.09 12.17
CA PRO A 182 -12.94 3.43 12.68
C PRO A 182 -13.77 4.35 11.78
N ALA A 183 -13.86 4.20 10.45
CA ALA A 183 -14.64 5.08 9.57
C ALA A 183 -16.09 5.36 10.06
N MET A 184 -16.75 4.40 10.71
CA MET A 184 -18.01 4.63 11.43
C MET A 184 -17.86 5.69 12.53
N ALA A 185 -16.86 5.56 13.40
CA ALA A 185 -16.51 6.56 14.39
C ALA A 185 -16.11 7.91 13.77
N MET A 186 -15.53 7.96 12.55
CA MET A 186 -15.29 9.23 11.84
C MET A 186 -16.58 9.88 11.38
N LEU A 187 -17.50 9.10 10.80
CA LEU A 187 -18.81 9.62 10.39
C LEU A 187 -19.59 10.15 11.59
N ASP A 188 -19.49 9.51 12.74
CA ASP A 188 -20.12 10.00 13.98
C ASP A 188 -19.43 11.29 14.47
N LEU A 189 -18.09 11.35 14.50
CA LEU A 189 -17.33 12.55 14.88
C LEU A 189 -17.60 13.77 13.97
N VAL A 190 -17.80 13.55 12.67
CA VAL A 190 -18.08 14.60 11.69
C VAL A 190 -19.55 15.03 11.72
N LYS A 191 -20.49 14.14 12.09
CA LYS A 191 -21.93 14.46 12.19
C LYS A 191 -22.35 15.15 13.49
N GLU A 192 -21.56 14.99 14.56
CA GLU A 192 -21.87 15.56 15.89
C GLU A 192 -21.41 17.03 16.06
N ASN A 193 -20.73 17.62 15.07
CA ASN A 193 -20.28 19.02 15.06
C ASN A 193 -20.79 19.78 13.82
#